data_AF-A0A1M7LSS4-F1
#
_entry.id   AF-A0A1M7LSS4-F1
#
_cell.length_a   1.000
_cell.length_b   1.000
_cell.length_c   1.000
_cell.angle_alpha   90.00
_cell.angle_beta   90.00
_cell.angle_gamma   90.00
#
_symmetry.space_group_name_H-M   'P 1'
#
loop_
_entity.id
_entity.type
_entity.pdbx_description
1 polymer ?
#
loop_
_entity_poly.entity_id
_entity_poly.type
_entity_poly.pdbx_seq_one_letter_code
_entity_poly.pdbx_strand_id
1 'polypeptide(L)'
;MKLCRLLASALAVALSASCISIPVSYAESTDSPVISGAGEKQEFNGHTYQRFDATSETTFMWREANKFCQEQGGHLVTITSAEEQTFIESLLSDGNMEVYWIGATVYDLEFKWVTGEETSYTNWAKGQPDNAYEGYHVEIHRIRLPSGPAYSWGDTDDDGEFFGLDKTGFICEWDSSIDTSTSLLGEGTEKNPYQLGTLEDYKKFVNIVNSGANTSACAVMTADISGVTEMVGTFDHEYLGSGDWNGNSYSGIFDGAGHTLDVKIEGSGGYEAPFCNVNNATIRNLKVTGTITGGMHCSGMVGLIWDKSINTIENSVVAATITTTSSHCGGIVGHAYTSDTTVSNCLFSGEIKGATSTACGIYGWCHYSGTHTVSNCLENGTYTECSGIDPLGHGIGVTVNIINSYKYTDVGDTGSVVGEMTPDELAAVLGSGWKVEDSKVVPIVIYSTYPAYTLGDVNDDEKIDAVDASSVLTYYANISTNKDGEFNDEQKLSANVNNDEKIDAVDASCILSYYAYTSTTKEDIISIEEYVKKK
;
A
#
# COMPACT_ATOMS: atom_id res chain seq x y z
N MET A 1 1.35 56.39 76.18
CA MET A 1 0.04 56.46 75.50
C MET A 1 0.22 55.88 74.10
N LYS A 2 -0.21 54.67 73.71
CA LYS A 2 -0.69 53.42 74.33
C LYS A 2 -0.06 52.30 73.47
N LEU A 3 0.78 51.40 74.00
CA LEU A 3 0.48 50.15 74.71
C LEU A 3 -0.31 49.08 73.90
N CYS A 4 0.28 47.88 73.84
CA CYS A 4 -0.34 46.52 73.85
C CYS A 4 -0.92 45.95 72.53
N ARG A 5 -0.66 44.70 72.06
CA ARG A 5 -0.11 43.43 72.63
C ARG A 5 0.56 42.59 71.48
N LEU A 6 1.75 41.96 71.58
CA LEU A 6 2.15 40.67 72.23
C LEU A 6 1.28 39.47 71.76
N LEU A 7 1.75 38.38 71.13
CA LEU A 7 2.87 37.42 71.37
C LEU A 7 3.14 36.60 70.06
N ALA A 8 4.38 36.37 69.61
CA ALA A 8 5.30 35.24 69.87
C ALA A 8 5.31 34.10 68.82
N SER A 9 6.52 33.86 68.27
CA SER A 9 7.13 32.58 67.85
C SER A 9 6.43 31.63 66.84
N ALA A 10 7.14 31.35 65.74
CA ALA A 10 7.66 30.00 65.34
C ALA A 10 7.51 29.69 63.83
N LEU A 11 8.62 29.17 63.27
CA LEU A 11 8.77 28.38 62.04
C LEU A 11 8.20 28.92 60.71
N ALA A 12 9.09 29.46 59.86
CA ALA A 12 8.92 29.43 58.41
C ALA A 12 9.90 28.39 57.84
N VAL A 13 9.41 27.17 57.64
CA VAL A 13 10.10 26.13 56.88
C VAL A 13 9.67 26.28 55.42
N ALA A 14 10.65 26.51 54.54
CA ALA A 14 10.49 26.32 53.12
C ALA A 14 10.38 24.81 52.85
N LEU A 15 9.21 24.36 52.37
CA LEU A 15 9.09 23.08 51.70
C LEU A 15 8.47 23.30 50.32
N SER A 16 9.18 22.79 49.33
CA SER A 16 8.78 22.61 47.94
C SER A 16 7.35 22.11 47.81
N ALA A 17 6.54 22.80 46.99
CA ALA A 17 5.27 22.26 46.53
C ALA A 17 5.57 21.04 45.64
N SER A 18 5.46 19.86 46.23
CA SER A 18 5.32 18.59 45.55
C SER A 18 4.00 18.60 44.77
N CYS A 19 4.09 18.70 43.45
CA CYS A 19 2.97 18.36 42.57
C CYS A 19 2.72 16.85 42.72
N ILE A 20 1.61 16.51 43.36
CA ILE A 20 1.10 15.14 43.44
C ILE A 20 0.76 14.71 42.02
N SER A 21 1.61 13.89 41.42
CA SER A 21 1.29 13.12 40.23
C SER A 21 0.35 12.01 40.69
N ILE A 22 -0.94 12.13 40.38
CA ILE A 22 -1.85 10.99 40.42
C ILE A 22 -1.48 10.14 39.20
N PRO A 23 -1.00 8.89 39.35
CA PRO A 23 -0.89 8.01 38.22
C PRO A 23 -2.32 7.61 37.83
N VAL A 24 -2.83 8.19 36.75
CA VAL A 24 -3.90 7.54 36.00
C VAL A 24 -3.21 6.38 35.30
N SER A 25 -3.25 5.19 35.91
CA SER A 25 -2.94 3.96 35.20
C SER A 25 -4.02 3.77 34.16
N TYR A 26 -3.76 4.24 32.93
CA TYR A 26 -4.44 3.69 31.77
C TYR A 26 -3.85 2.30 31.61
N ALA A 27 -4.56 1.28 32.08
CA ALA A 27 -4.30 -0.06 31.61
C ALA A 27 -4.67 -0.03 30.13
N GLU A 28 -3.67 -0.09 29.24
CA GLU A 28 -3.91 -0.53 27.88
C GLU A 28 -4.53 -1.93 28.00
N SER A 29 -5.83 -2.05 27.70
CA SER A 29 -6.45 -3.34 27.52
C SER A 29 -5.98 -3.89 26.18
N THR A 30 -4.85 -4.59 26.19
CA THR A 30 -4.45 -5.49 25.09
C THR A 30 -5.22 -6.80 25.20
N ASP A 31 -6.54 -6.75 25.38
CA ASP A 31 -7.37 -7.92 25.16
C ASP A 31 -7.84 -7.85 23.71
N SER A 32 -7.00 -8.36 22.81
CA SER A 32 -7.53 -8.97 21.60
C SER A 32 -8.60 -9.98 22.05
N PRO A 33 -9.81 -9.99 21.46
CA PRO A 33 -10.85 -10.92 21.90
C PRO A 33 -10.30 -12.34 21.81
N VAL A 34 -10.27 -13.04 22.95
CA VAL A 34 -9.85 -14.44 23.01
C VAL A 34 -10.93 -15.26 22.31
N ILE A 35 -10.75 -15.54 21.02
CA ILE A 35 -11.65 -16.43 20.27
C ILE A 35 -11.27 -17.87 20.56
N SER A 36 -12.03 -18.54 21.43
CA SER A 36 -11.81 -19.94 21.77
C SER A 36 -12.51 -20.95 20.83
N GLY A 37 -13.11 -20.46 19.73
CA GLY A 37 -13.93 -21.24 18.79
C GLY A 37 -13.35 -21.39 17.38
N ALA A 38 -12.04 -21.20 17.19
CA ALA A 38 -11.42 -21.33 15.88
C ALA A 38 -11.33 -22.81 15.44
N GLY A 39 -11.84 -23.11 14.24
CA GLY A 39 -11.62 -24.39 13.55
C GLY A 39 -10.19 -24.52 13.00
N GLU A 40 -9.84 -25.70 12.51
CA GLU A 40 -8.57 -25.91 11.80
C GLU A 40 -8.56 -25.14 10.48
N LYS A 41 -7.40 -24.59 10.12
CA LYS A 41 -7.18 -24.02 8.79
C LYS A 41 -7.22 -25.13 7.74
N GLN A 42 -7.94 -24.89 6.65
CA GLN A 42 -8.07 -25.84 5.55
C GLN A 42 -7.79 -25.14 4.22
N GLU A 43 -7.11 -25.83 3.32
CA GLU A 43 -6.79 -25.31 1.99
C GLU A 43 -7.73 -25.88 0.93
N PHE A 44 -8.16 -25.02 0.02
CA PHE A 44 -8.94 -25.40 -1.14
C PHE A 44 -8.71 -24.41 -2.28
N ASN A 45 -8.53 -24.93 -3.50
CA ASN A 45 -8.40 -24.13 -4.72
C ASN A 45 -7.34 -23.00 -4.69
N GLY A 46 -6.27 -23.13 -3.90
CA GLY A 46 -5.26 -22.08 -3.79
C GLY A 46 -5.62 -20.97 -2.81
N HIS A 47 -6.60 -21.20 -1.94
CA HIS A 47 -6.95 -20.36 -0.80
C HIS A 47 -6.92 -21.19 0.50
N THR A 48 -6.65 -20.52 1.62
CA THR A 48 -6.72 -21.03 2.98
C THR A 48 -7.95 -20.46 3.65
N TYR A 49 -8.69 -21.29 4.38
CA TYR A 49 -9.93 -20.89 5.02
C TYR A 49 -9.92 -21.32 6.49
N GLN A 50 -10.56 -20.52 7.33
CA GLN A 50 -10.71 -20.84 8.75
C GLN A 50 -12.05 -20.33 9.27
N ARG A 51 -12.78 -21.24 9.91
CA ARG A 51 -14.03 -20.94 10.60
C ARG A 51 -13.75 -20.44 12.02
N PHE A 52 -14.52 -19.47 12.47
CA PHE A 52 -14.55 -18.97 13.84
C PHE A 52 -15.97 -19.06 14.40
N ASP A 53 -16.12 -19.80 15.50
CA ASP A 53 -17.39 -19.92 16.21
C ASP A 53 -17.49 -18.88 17.35
N ALA A 54 -18.67 -18.28 17.51
CA ALA A 54 -18.98 -17.43 18.64
C ALA A 54 -19.02 -18.23 19.96
N THR A 55 -18.67 -17.59 21.09
CA THR A 55 -18.55 -18.25 22.40
C THR A 55 -19.70 -17.88 23.34
N SER A 56 -19.69 -18.35 24.59
CA SER A 56 -20.68 -17.93 25.60
C SER A 56 -20.66 -16.42 25.87
N GLU A 57 -19.52 -15.76 25.62
CA GLU A 57 -19.25 -14.36 26.01
C GLU A 57 -19.05 -13.43 24.81
N THR A 58 -19.08 -13.94 23.59
CA THR A 58 -18.84 -13.17 22.36
C THR A 58 -19.92 -13.42 21.32
N THR A 59 -20.39 -12.35 20.68
CA THR A 59 -21.10 -12.35 19.39
C THR A 59 -20.37 -11.36 18.49
N PHE A 60 -20.33 -11.62 17.18
CA PHE A 60 -19.64 -10.75 16.23
C PHE A 60 -20.64 -10.13 15.27
N MET A 61 -20.70 -8.81 15.23
CA MET A 61 -21.33 -8.09 14.12
C MET A 61 -20.56 -8.38 12.83
N TRP A 62 -21.21 -8.27 11.67
CA TRP A 62 -20.55 -8.55 10.39
C TRP A 62 -19.30 -7.69 10.22
N ARG A 63 -19.38 -6.40 10.58
CA ARG A 63 -18.23 -5.48 10.53
C ARG A 63 -17.07 -5.92 11.43
N GLU A 64 -17.37 -6.44 12.62
CA GLU A 64 -16.35 -6.91 13.56
C GLU A 64 -15.66 -8.17 13.03
N ALA A 65 -16.43 -9.08 12.44
CA ALA A 65 -15.91 -10.28 11.79
C ALA A 65 -15.02 -9.92 10.58
N ASN A 66 -15.46 -8.96 9.75
CA ASN A 66 -14.68 -8.48 8.61
C ASN A 66 -13.36 -7.84 9.05
N LYS A 67 -13.43 -6.93 10.04
CA LYS A 67 -12.25 -6.30 10.62
C LYS A 67 -11.29 -7.34 11.21
N PHE A 68 -11.80 -8.35 11.90
CA PHE A 68 -10.97 -9.43 12.43
C PHE A 68 -10.22 -10.17 11.32
N CYS A 69 -10.90 -10.58 10.25
CA CYS A 69 -10.23 -11.25 9.14
C CYS A 69 -9.15 -10.37 8.49
N GLN A 70 -9.43 -9.07 8.33
CA GLN A 70 -8.47 -8.08 7.83
C GLN A 70 -7.24 -7.95 8.74
N GLU A 71 -7.43 -7.88 10.05
CA GLU A 71 -6.34 -7.86 11.04
C GLU A 71 -5.49 -9.14 11.02
N GLN A 72 -6.06 -10.27 10.58
CA GLN A 72 -5.34 -11.53 10.36
C GLN A 72 -4.70 -11.62 8.96
N GLY A 73 -4.75 -10.56 8.15
CA GLY A 73 -4.19 -10.53 6.80
C GLY A 73 -5.02 -11.28 5.75
N GLY A 74 -6.31 -11.50 6.01
CA GLY A 74 -7.26 -12.11 5.09
C GLY A 74 -8.52 -11.24 4.94
N HIS A 75 -9.63 -11.85 4.55
CA HIS A 75 -10.94 -11.20 4.48
C HIS A 75 -12.04 -12.19 4.85
N LEU A 76 -13.27 -11.71 5.07
CA LEU A 76 -14.40 -12.64 5.12
C LEU A 76 -14.51 -13.41 3.82
N VAL A 77 -14.85 -14.70 3.92
CA VAL A 77 -14.86 -15.61 2.78
C VAL A 77 -15.72 -15.12 1.64
N THR A 78 -15.20 -15.24 0.44
CA THR A 78 -15.91 -15.04 -0.81
C THR A 78 -16.26 -16.40 -1.41
N ILE A 79 -17.38 -16.49 -2.11
CA ILE A 79 -17.83 -17.77 -2.68
C ILE A 79 -18.23 -17.52 -4.13
N THR A 80 -17.29 -17.77 -5.04
CA THR A 80 -17.41 -17.43 -6.47
C THR A 80 -17.76 -18.64 -7.33
N SER A 81 -17.83 -19.85 -6.74
CA SER A 81 -18.14 -21.09 -7.47
C SER A 81 -18.94 -22.11 -6.65
N ALA A 82 -19.56 -23.07 -7.35
CA ALA A 82 -20.29 -24.17 -6.71
C ALA A 82 -19.36 -25.15 -5.98
N GLU A 83 -18.15 -25.30 -6.50
CA GLU A 83 -17.07 -26.11 -5.91
C GLU A 83 -16.62 -25.52 -4.57
N GLU A 84 -16.42 -24.20 -4.52
CA GLU A 84 -16.08 -23.47 -3.31
C GLU A 84 -17.21 -23.49 -2.29
N GLN A 85 -18.46 -23.27 -2.71
CA GLN A 85 -19.63 -23.45 -1.84
C GLN A 85 -19.62 -24.86 -1.20
N THR A 86 -19.41 -25.91 -1.99
CA THR A 86 -19.35 -27.29 -1.48
C THR A 86 -18.22 -27.49 -0.46
N PHE A 87 -17.06 -26.86 -0.70
CA PHE A 87 -15.97 -26.88 0.27
C PHE A 87 -16.35 -26.17 1.57
N ILE A 88 -16.95 -24.98 1.50
CA ILE A 88 -17.42 -24.25 2.68
C ILE A 88 -18.47 -25.05 3.47
N GLU A 89 -19.37 -25.77 2.80
CA GLU A 89 -20.29 -26.70 3.46
C GLU A 89 -19.56 -27.77 4.29
N SER A 90 -18.46 -28.30 3.76
CA SER A 90 -17.62 -29.26 4.46
C SER A 90 -16.88 -28.64 5.65
N LEU A 91 -16.36 -27.41 5.48
CA LEU A 91 -15.70 -26.63 6.53
C LEU A 91 -16.65 -26.27 7.67
N LEU A 92 -17.93 -26.09 7.39
CA LEU A 92 -18.97 -25.80 8.39
C LEU A 92 -19.59 -27.05 9.01
N SER A 93 -19.33 -28.26 8.49
CA SER A 93 -20.06 -29.47 8.88
C SER A 93 -19.93 -29.83 10.37
N ASP A 94 -18.81 -29.50 11.00
CA ASP A 94 -18.53 -29.65 12.44
C ASP A 94 -18.64 -28.34 13.22
N GLY A 95 -19.26 -27.31 12.63
CA GLY A 95 -19.48 -26.00 13.24
C GLY A 95 -20.39 -26.03 14.44
N ASN A 96 -20.20 -25.06 15.34
CA ASN A 96 -21.05 -24.90 16.52
C ASN A 96 -22.17 -23.88 16.32
N MET A 97 -22.07 -22.97 15.34
CA MET A 97 -23.06 -21.90 15.10
C MET A 97 -24.04 -22.26 13.99
N GLU A 98 -25.31 -21.92 14.16
CA GLU A 98 -26.32 -22.20 13.12
C GLU A 98 -26.17 -21.31 11.89
N VAL A 99 -25.46 -20.18 12.05
CA VAL A 99 -25.27 -19.14 11.05
C VAL A 99 -23.83 -18.64 11.06
N TYR A 100 -23.29 -18.31 9.88
CA TYR A 100 -21.96 -17.73 9.71
C TYR A 100 -21.97 -16.54 8.76
N TRP A 101 -21.23 -15.48 9.08
CA TRP A 101 -20.98 -14.36 8.16
C TRP A 101 -20.06 -14.77 7.01
N ILE A 102 -20.38 -14.25 5.82
CA ILE A 102 -19.54 -14.31 4.62
C ILE A 102 -19.31 -12.90 4.06
N GLY A 103 -18.33 -12.75 3.18
CA GLY A 103 -17.79 -11.45 2.76
C GLY A 103 -18.65 -10.66 1.78
N ALA A 104 -19.96 -10.86 1.72
CA ALA A 104 -20.84 -10.07 0.86
C ALA A 104 -21.63 -9.02 1.66
N THR A 105 -21.72 -7.82 1.09
CA THR A 105 -22.49 -6.68 1.61
C THR A 105 -23.27 -6.00 0.51
N VAL A 106 -24.37 -5.31 0.85
CA VAL A 106 -25.21 -4.57 -0.09
C VAL A 106 -24.69 -3.15 -0.26
N TYR A 107 -24.33 -2.80 -1.49
CA TYR A 107 -23.93 -1.46 -1.92
C TYR A 107 -24.66 -1.09 -3.22
N ASP A 108 -25.28 0.09 -3.27
CA ASP A 108 -26.10 0.55 -4.41
C ASP A 108 -27.19 -0.45 -4.84
N LEU A 109 -27.84 -1.08 -3.84
CA LEU A 109 -28.88 -2.12 -4.01
C LEU A 109 -28.40 -3.42 -4.68
N GLU A 110 -27.08 -3.60 -4.82
CA GLU A 110 -26.46 -4.82 -5.33
C GLU A 110 -25.54 -5.45 -4.28
N PHE A 111 -25.43 -6.78 -4.29
CA PHE A 111 -24.47 -7.48 -3.44
C PHE A 111 -23.08 -7.38 -4.05
N LYS A 112 -22.07 -7.10 -3.21
CA LYS A 112 -20.66 -7.06 -3.59
C LYS A 112 -19.82 -7.82 -2.58
N TRP A 113 -18.85 -8.57 -3.09
CA TRP A 113 -17.81 -9.17 -2.26
C TRP A 113 -16.87 -8.09 -1.70
N VAL A 114 -16.38 -8.29 -0.48
CA VAL A 114 -15.37 -7.42 0.16
C VAL A 114 -14.05 -7.34 -0.61
N THR A 115 -13.79 -8.31 -1.49
CA THR A 115 -12.64 -8.38 -2.41
C THR A 115 -12.86 -7.60 -3.72
N GLY A 116 -14.11 -7.25 -4.05
CA GLY A 116 -14.49 -6.67 -5.34
C GLY A 116 -14.69 -7.69 -6.48
N GLU A 117 -14.63 -8.99 -6.21
CA GLU A 117 -14.86 -10.04 -7.21
C GLU A 117 -16.29 -10.04 -7.78
N GLU A 118 -16.46 -10.64 -8.96
CA GLU A 118 -17.76 -10.74 -9.62
C GLU A 118 -18.75 -11.62 -8.82
N THR A 119 -19.96 -11.12 -8.60
CA THR A 119 -21.05 -11.83 -7.91
C THR A 119 -21.85 -12.75 -8.84
N SER A 120 -21.16 -13.48 -9.73
CA SER A 120 -21.78 -14.33 -10.75
C SER A 120 -22.36 -15.64 -10.20
N TYR A 121 -21.81 -16.14 -9.08
CA TYR A 121 -22.32 -17.28 -8.34
C TYR A 121 -23.14 -16.85 -7.13
N THR A 122 -24.28 -17.52 -6.90
CA THR A 122 -25.10 -17.29 -5.71
C THR A 122 -25.72 -18.58 -5.20
N ASN A 123 -25.87 -18.71 -3.87
CA ASN A 123 -26.57 -19.83 -3.25
C ASN A 123 -27.74 -19.37 -2.33
N TRP A 124 -28.51 -18.38 -2.76
CA TRP A 124 -29.63 -17.81 -2.00
C TRP A 124 -30.69 -18.83 -1.58
N ALA A 125 -31.21 -18.68 -0.36
CA ALA A 125 -32.42 -19.37 0.07
C ALA A 125 -33.63 -18.90 -0.74
N LYS A 126 -34.69 -19.73 -0.79
CA LYS A 126 -35.91 -19.38 -1.51
C LYS A 126 -36.55 -18.13 -0.91
N GLY A 127 -36.68 -17.11 -1.74
CA GLY A 127 -37.27 -15.83 -1.37
C GLY A 127 -36.23 -14.80 -0.90
N GLN A 128 -34.96 -15.17 -0.85
CA GLN A 128 -33.83 -14.29 -0.58
C GLN A 128 -33.15 -13.90 -1.91
N PRO A 129 -32.47 -12.75 -1.99
CA PRO A 129 -32.43 -11.73 -0.95
C PRO A 129 -33.77 -10.97 -0.86
N ASP A 130 -34.27 -10.72 0.36
CA ASP A 130 -35.53 -9.95 0.59
C ASP A 130 -35.30 -8.57 1.21
N ASN A 131 -34.05 -8.27 1.58
CA ASN A 131 -33.66 -7.10 2.35
C ASN A 131 -32.41 -6.41 1.77
N ALA A 132 -32.35 -6.25 0.44
CA ALA A 132 -31.25 -5.58 -0.28
C ALA A 132 -31.19 -4.05 -0.08
N TYR A 133 -31.18 -3.59 1.17
CA TYR A 133 -30.94 -2.21 1.55
C TYR A 133 -29.47 -1.99 1.88
N GLU A 134 -28.97 -0.77 1.67
CA GLU A 134 -27.61 -0.39 2.05
C GLU A 134 -27.35 -0.67 3.54
N GLY A 135 -26.24 -1.36 3.85
CA GLY A 135 -25.89 -1.77 5.21
C GLY A 135 -26.38 -3.17 5.61
N TYR A 136 -26.95 -3.94 4.69
CA TYR A 136 -27.22 -5.37 4.87
C TYR A 136 -26.03 -6.22 4.41
N HIS A 137 -25.90 -7.39 5.01
CA HIS A 137 -24.79 -8.32 4.88
C HIS A 137 -25.28 -9.74 4.67
N VAL A 138 -24.42 -10.59 4.12
CA VAL A 138 -24.79 -11.96 3.76
C VAL A 138 -24.27 -12.96 4.77
N GLU A 139 -25.12 -13.92 5.10
CA GLU A 139 -24.85 -15.02 6.01
C GLU A 139 -25.21 -16.36 5.37
N ILE A 140 -24.55 -17.43 5.83
CA ILE A 140 -24.84 -18.81 5.44
C ILE A 140 -25.54 -19.55 6.57
N HIS A 141 -26.69 -20.16 6.26
CA HIS A 141 -27.49 -20.92 7.23
C HIS A 141 -27.04 -22.37 7.27
N ARG A 142 -26.29 -22.79 8.30
CA ARG A 142 -25.81 -24.19 8.42
C ARG A 142 -26.94 -25.20 8.51
N ILE A 143 -28.08 -24.79 9.05
CA ILE A 143 -29.27 -25.63 9.24
C ILE A 143 -30.29 -25.42 8.11
N ARG A 144 -31.16 -26.42 7.92
CA ARG A 144 -32.28 -26.30 6.99
C ARG A 144 -33.35 -25.36 7.55
N LEU A 145 -33.63 -24.27 6.84
CA LEU A 145 -34.73 -23.36 7.15
C LEU A 145 -35.99 -23.66 6.32
N PRO A 146 -37.18 -23.14 6.70
CA PRO A 146 -38.37 -23.21 5.85
C PRO A 146 -38.17 -22.55 4.48
N SER A 147 -37.28 -21.55 4.42
CA SER A 147 -36.88 -20.82 3.22
C SER A 147 -35.87 -21.57 2.36
N GLY A 148 -35.16 -22.60 2.82
CA GLY A 148 -34.08 -23.18 2.01
C GLY A 148 -33.53 -24.51 2.49
N PRO A 149 -32.73 -25.20 1.66
CA PRO A 149 -31.87 -26.28 2.15
C PRO A 149 -30.86 -25.75 3.17
N ALA A 150 -30.18 -26.66 3.88
CA ALA A 150 -29.00 -26.25 4.64
C ALA A 150 -27.95 -25.62 3.70
N TYR A 151 -27.17 -24.70 4.25
CA TYR A 151 -26.09 -23.95 3.63
C TYR A 151 -26.50 -22.94 2.55
N SER A 152 -27.79 -22.64 2.43
CA SER A 152 -28.25 -21.52 1.62
C SER A 152 -27.95 -20.17 2.29
N TRP A 153 -27.84 -19.12 1.47
CA TRP A 153 -27.55 -17.78 1.94
C TRP A 153 -28.82 -17.01 2.30
N GLY A 154 -28.71 -16.12 3.29
CA GLY A 154 -29.68 -15.08 3.58
C GLY A 154 -29.00 -13.71 3.73
N ASP A 155 -29.80 -12.65 3.72
CA ASP A 155 -29.33 -11.29 3.98
C ASP A 155 -29.99 -10.67 5.22
N THR A 156 -29.20 -9.98 6.03
CA THR A 156 -29.65 -9.37 7.29
C THR A 156 -28.82 -8.13 7.63
N ASP A 157 -29.28 -7.33 8.58
CA ASP A 157 -28.55 -6.19 9.15
C ASP A 157 -27.30 -6.62 9.95
N ASP A 158 -26.45 -5.65 10.30
CA ASP A 158 -25.11 -5.84 10.88
C ASP A 158 -25.10 -6.58 12.23
N ASP A 159 -26.21 -6.59 12.95
CA ASP A 159 -26.41 -7.32 14.22
C ASP A 159 -27.02 -8.72 14.04
N GLY A 160 -27.44 -9.09 12.83
CA GLY A 160 -27.90 -10.44 12.49
C GLY A 160 -29.15 -10.88 13.26
N GLU A 161 -29.97 -9.95 13.74
CA GLU A 161 -31.06 -10.24 14.68
C GLU A 161 -32.32 -10.76 13.95
N PHE A 162 -32.16 -11.78 13.10
CA PHE A 162 -33.28 -12.48 12.46
C PHE A 162 -33.37 -13.94 12.95
N PHE A 163 -34.54 -14.31 13.49
CA PHE A 163 -34.91 -15.60 14.12
C PHE A 163 -34.45 -15.90 15.55
N GLY A 164 -33.89 -14.94 16.31
CA GLY A 164 -33.51 -15.17 17.71
C GLY A 164 -32.34 -16.13 17.86
N LEU A 165 -31.45 -16.13 16.87
CA LEU A 165 -30.16 -16.80 16.89
C LEU A 165 -29.12 -15.78 17.34
N ASP A 166 -28.93 -15.63 18.65
CA ASP A 166 -28.12 -14.54 19.23
C ASP A 166 -26.60 -14.65 18.94
N LYS A 167 -26.16 -15.60 18.11
CA LYS A 167 -24.74 -15.98 17.92
C LYS A 167 -24.43 -16.41 16.50
N THR A 168 -23.62 -15.58 15.84
CA THR A 168 -23.15 -15.81 14.48
C THR A 168 -21.66 -16.08 14.49
N GLY A 169 -21.23 -17.15 13.83
CA GLY A 169 -19.82 -17.38 13.54
C GLY A 169 -19.38 -16.61 12.30
N PHE A 170 -18.14 -16.77 11.87
CA PHE A 170 -17.69 -16.22 10.59
C PHE A 170 -16.59 -17.10 9.99
N ILE A 171 -16.27 -16.86 8.73
CA ILE A 171 -15.24 -17.60 8.01
C ILE A 171 -14.27 -16.58 7.43
N CYS A 172 -13.00 -16.70 7.78
CA CYS A 172 -11.94 -15.96 7.11
C CYS A 172 -11.37 -16.80 5.97
N GLU A 173 -11.01 -16.11 4.91
CA GLU A 173 -10.28 -16.60 3.75
C GLU A 173 -8.98 -15.81 3.63
N TRP A 174 -7.92 -16.52 3.23
CA TRP A 174 -6.64 -15.98 2.83
C TRP A 174 -6.31 -16.63 1.50
N ASP A 175 -5.74 -15.90 0.55
CA ASP A 175 -5.09 -16.56 -0.59
C ASP A 175 -3.99 -17.50 -0.06
N SER A 176 -3.98 -18.77 -0.50
CA SER A 176 -2.98 -19.74 -0.05
C SER A 176 -1.62 -19.16 -0.35
N SER A 177 -0.76 -19.22 0.67
CA SER A 177 0.57 -18.64 0.68
C SER A 177 1.30 -18.90 -0.63
N ILE A 178 1.43 -17.84 -1.42
CA ILE A 178 2.54 -17.69 -2.33
C ILE A 178 3.81 -17.90 -1.51
N ASP A 179 4.69 -18.73 -2.05
CA ASP A 179 6.04 -19.04 -1.59
C ASP A 179 6.55 -18.09 -0.48
N THR A 180 6.66 -18.63 0.74
CA THR A 180 7.11 -17.94 1.95
C THR A 180 8.61 -17.60 1.97
N SER A 181 9.20 -17.34 0.80
CA SER A 181 10.28 -16.35 0.70
C SER A 181 9.71 -14.97 1.12
N THR A 182 9.69 -14.74 2.43
CA THR A 182 9.01 -13.64 3.14
C THR A 182 9.82 -12.34 3.18
N SER A 183 10.87 -12.21 2.37
CA SER A 183 11.65 -10.98 2.30
C SER A 183 11.89 -10.56 0.87
N LEU A 184 11.40 -9.37 0.54
CA LEU A 184 11.97 -8.61 -0.57
C LEU A 184 13.46 -8.44 -0.32
N LEU A 185 14.26 -8.54 -1.38
CA LEU A 185 15.67 -8.15 -1.30
C LEU A 185 15.73 -6.66 -0.98
N GLY A 186 16.51 -6.29 0.03
CA GLY A 186 16.56 -4.93 0.56
C GLY A 186 15.76 -4.74 1.85
N GLU A 187 15.88 -3.57 2.47
CA GLU A 187 15.26 -3.24 3.77
C GLU A 187 14.13 -2.21 3.66
N GLY A 188 13.89 -1.70 2.45
CA GLY A 188 12.93 -0.63 2.24
C GLY A 188 13.42 0.73 2.74
N THR A 189 14.74 0.93 2.87
CA THR A 189 15.33 2.23 3.23
C THR A 189 15.88 2.93 2.00
N GLU A 190 16.12 4.24 2.06
CA GLU A 190 16.70 4.97 0.92
C GLU A 190 18.08 4.41 0.51
N LYS A 191 18.87 3.89 1.47
CA LYS A 191 20.20 3.32 1.18
C LYS A 191 20.15 1.88 0.71
N ASN A 192 19.12 1.14 1.12
CA ASN A 192 18.90 -0.25 0.77
C ASN A 192 17.40 -0.46 0.43
N PRO A 193 16.96 0.04 -0.73
CA PRO A 193 15.57 -0.05 -1.14
C PRO A 193 15.18 -1.49 -1.45
N TYR A 194 13.91 -1.81 -1.33
CA TYR A 194 13.41 -3.10 -1.81
C TYR A 194 13.59 -3.22 -3.33
N GLN A 195 14.15 -4.33 -3.78
CA GLN A 195 14.37 -4.59 -5.20
C GLN A 195 13.15 -5.29 -5.80
N LEU A 196 12.58 -4.69 -6.84
CA LEU A 196 11.37 -5.19 -7.51
C LEU A 196 11.73 -5.65 -8.92
N GLY A 197 11.95 -6.95 -9.10
CA GLY A 197 12.28 -7.54 -10.39
C GLY A 197 11.13 -8.30 -11.05
N THR A 198 10.09 -8.61 -10.27
CA THR A 198 8.96 -9.44 -10.69
C THR A 198 7.63 -8.88 -10.21
N LEU A 199 6.53 -9.37 -10.80
CA LEU A 199 5.18 -9.06 -10.32
C LEU A 199 4.99 -9.49 -8.86
N GLU A 200 5.62 -10.59 -8.45
CA GLU A 200 5.55 -11.09 -7.09
C GLU A 200 6.24 -10.14 -6.10
N ASP A 201 7.42 -9.62 -6.45
CA ASP A 201 8.09 -8.61 -5.62
C ASP A 201 7.23 -7.36 -5.48
N TYR A 202 6.61 -6.91 -6.58
CA TYR A 202 5.69 -5.77 -6.54
C TYR A 202 4.51 -6.01 -5.60
N LYS A 203 3.87 -7.19 -5.66
CA LYS A 203 2.76 -7.55 -4.75
C LYS A 203 3.18 -7.56 -3.29
N LYS A 204 4.37 -8.10 -2.98
CA LYS A 204 4.93 -8.06 -1.63
C LYS A 204 5.15 -6.62 -1.16
N PHE A 205 5.66 -5.75 -2.02
CA PHE A 205 5.85 -4.32 -1.71
C PHE A 205 4.53 -3.62 -1.42
N VAL A 206 3.52 -3.86 -2.27
CA VAL A 206 2.16 -3.32 -2.07
C VAL A 206 1.60 -3.78 -0.72
N ASN A 207 1.73 -5.06 -0.37
CA ASN A 207 1.24 -5.59 0.90
C ASN A 207 1.93 -4.94 2.11
N ILE A 208 3.24 -4.69 2.05
CA ILE A 208 4.00 -4.00 3.12
C ILE A 208 3.46 -2.58 3.34
N VAL A 209 3.18 -1.85 2.26
CA VAL A 209 2.64 -0.48 2.34
C VAL A 209 1.18 -0.51 2.81
N ASN A 210 0.34 -1.32 2.17
CA ASN A 210 -1.10 -1.29 2.34
C ASN A 210 -1.56 -1.88 3.68
N SER A 211 -0.79 -2.79 4.28
CA SER A 211 -1.01 -3.25 5.66
C SER A 211 -0.62 -2.22 6.72
N GLY A 212 0.13 -1.19 6.34
CA GLY A 212 0.70 -0.21 7.28
C GLY A 212 2.00 -0.68 7.93
N ALA A 213 2.53 -1.86 7.58
CA ALA A 213 3.77 -2.39 8.16
C ALA A 213 4.98 -1.48 7.90
N ASN A 214 5.08 -0.92 6.69
CA ASN A 214 6.05 0.14 6.38
C ASN A 214 5.53 1.03 5.24
N THR A 215 4.79 2.08 5.58
CA THR A 215 4.25 3.03 4.60
C THR A 215 5.30 3.92 3.95
N SER A 216 6.51 4.03 4.53
CA SER A 216 7.63 4.82 4.00
C SER A 216 8.67 3.98 3.26
N ALA A 217 8.35 2.72 2.95
CA ALA A 217 9.24 1.79 2.27
C ALA A 217 9.77 2.37 0.94
N CYS A 218 11.09 2.40 0.81
CA CYS A 218 11.76 2.75 -0.43
C CYS A 218 11.89 1.50 -1.32
N ALA A 219 11.66 1.65 -2.63
CA ALA A 219 11.76 0.55 -3.58
C ALA A 219 12.44 1.01 -4.87
N VAL A 220 13.14 0.08 -5.53
CA VAL A 220 13.76 0.26 -6.83
C VAL A 220 13.38 -0.90 -7.75
N MET A 221 12.93 -0.58 -8.96
CA MET A 221 12.69 -1.60 -9.98
C MET A 221 14.02 -2.08 -10.57
N THR A 222 14.16 -3.39 -10.75
CA THR A 222 15.34 -4.02 -11.37
C THR A 222 15.02 -4.66 -12.72
N ALA A 223 13.74 -4.68 -13.09
CA ALA A 223 13.25 -5.13 -14.39
C ALA A 223 11.91 -4.46 -14.72
N ASP A 224 11.49 -4.57 -15.98
CA ASP A 224 10.12 -4.24 -16.36
C ASP A 224 9.15 -5.25 -15.72
N ILE A 225 8.04 -4.75 -15.15
CA ILE A 225 7.03 -5.55 -14.46
C ILE A 225 5.70 -5.39 -15.19
N SER A 226 5.04 -6.50 -15.51
CA SER A 226 3.77 -6.49 -16.25
C SER A 226 2.68 -7.28 -15.53
N GLY A 227 1.42 -6.94 -15.85
CA GLY A 227 0.26 -7.60 -15.26
C GLY A 227 -0.08 -7.10 -13.85
N VAL A 228 0.33 -5.87 -13.54
CA VAL A 228 0.11 -5.25 -12.22
C VAL A 228 -1.33 -4.82 -12.08
N THR A 229 -2.02 -5.40 -11.11
CA THR A 229 -3.42 -5.08 -10.78
C THR A 229 -3.54 -4.31 -9.47
N GLU A 230 -2.54 -4.45 -8.60
CA GLU A 230 -2.53 -3.91 -7.25
C GLU A 230 -2.04 -2.45 -7.21
N MET A 231 -2.67 -1.65 -6.35
CA MET A 231 -2.34 -0.23 -6.15
C MET A 231 -1.58 -0.04 -4.84
N VAL A 232 -0.58 0.83 -4.88
CA VAL A 232 0.22 1.22 -3.71
C VAL A 232 -0.51 2.34 -2.95
N GLY A 233 -0.69 2.14 -1.66
CA GLY A 233 -1.43 3.02 -0.77
C GLY A 233 -2.92 2.69 -0.76
N THR A 234 -3.56 2.82 0.41
CA THR A 234 -5.01 2.63 0.56
C THR A 234 -5.70 3.93 0.90
N PHE A 235 -6.94 4.06 0.46
CA PHE A 235 -7.82 5.16 0.82
C PHE A 235 -9.23 4.61 0.99
N ASP A 236 -9.78 4.79 2.19
CA ASP A 236 -11.14 4.42 2.52
C ASP A 236 -11.96 5.70 2.75
N HIS A 237 -13.11 5.76 2.08
CA HIS A 237 -14.03 6.90 2.11
C HIS A 237 -14.84 6.99 3.41
N GLU A 238 -14.63 6.08 4.38
CA GLU A 238 -15.29 6.14 5.67
C GLU A 238 -14.74 7.27 6.56
N TYR A 239 -15.56 8.32 6.75
CA TYR A 239 -15.23 9.48 7.58
C TYR A 239 -15.24 9.10 9.07
N LEU A 240 -14.07 9.06 9.72
CA LEU A 240 -13.91 8.64 11.13
C LEU A 240 -14.45 9.64 12.17
N GLY A 241 -15.16 10.69 11.76
CA GLY A 241 -15.71 11.68 12.67
C GLY A 241 -14.70 12.65 13.30
N SER A 242 -13.38 12.40 13.18
CA SER A 242 -12.28 13.23 13.70
C SER A 242 -11.70 14.23 12.70
N GLY A 243 -12.09 14.13 11.42
CA GLY A 243 -11.41 14.83 10.32
C GLY A 243 -10.29 14.02 9.67
N ASP A 244 -10.03 12.80 10.16
CA ASP A 244 -9.10 11.83 9.58
C ASP A 244 -9.87 10.84 8.70
N TRP A 245 -9.30 10.49 7.55
CA TRP A 245 -9.81 9.47 6.64
C TRP A 245 -9.00 8.20 6.84
N ASN A 246 -9.68 7.05 6.79
CA ASN A 246 -9.05 5.75 7.01
C ASN A 246 -8.18 5.37 5.79
N GLY A 247 -6.96 4.87 6.01
CA GLY A 247 -6.07 4.44 4.93
C GLY A 247 -4.57 4.61 5.21
N ASN A 248 -3.76 3.81 4.51
CA ASN A 248 -2.31 3.80 4.59
C ASN A 248 -1.75 4.51 3.35
N SER A 249 -1.49 5.81 3.45
CA SER A 249 -0.83 6.58 2.38
C SER A 249 0.62 6.16 2.21
N TYR A 250 1.06 5.98 0.97
CA TYR A 250 2.47 5.74 0.66
C TYR A 250 3.30 7.02 0.87
N SER A 251 4.45 6.89 1.53
CA SER A 251 5.31 8.01 1.95
C SER A 251 6.79 7.78 1.67
N GLY A 252 7.12 6.75 0.89
CA GLY A 252 8.50 6.37 0.57
C GLY A 252 9.04 6.94 -0.73
N ILE A 253 10.19 6.44 -1.15
CA ILE A 253 10.80 6.69 -2.47
C ILE A 253 10.59 5.48 -3.36
N PHE A 254 9.87 5.63 -4.47
CA PHE A 254 9.76 4.63 -5.51
C PHE A 254 10.58 5.05 -6.73
N ASP A 255 11.63 4.30 -7.03
CA ASP A 255 12.51 4.53 -8.17
C ASP A 255 12.28 3.47 -9.24
N GLY A 256 11.67 3.87 -10.37
CA GLY A 256 11.49 2.98 -11.50
C GLY A 256 12.80 2.61 -12.20
N ALA A 257 13.91 3.30 -11.93
CA ALA A 257 15.21 3.08 -12.57
C ALA A 257 15.16 3.02 -14.13
N GLY A 258 14.16 3.66 -14.73
CA GLY A 258 13.91 3.65 -16.18
C GLY A 258 13.08 2.46 -16.69
N HIS A 259 12.66 1.56 -15.79
CA HIS A 259 11.83 0.40 -16.12
C HIS A 259 10.36 0.75 -16.31
N THR A 260 9.67 -0.16 -16.99
CA THR A 260 8.24 -0.07 -17.29
C THR A 260 7.41 -0.86 -16.29
N LEU A 261 6.42 -0.20 -15.69
CA LEU A 261 5.33 -0.80 -14.92
C LEU A 261 4.08 -0.86 -15.82
N ASP A 262 3.76 -2.05 -16.31
CA ASP A 262 2.62 -2.29 -17.19
C ASP A 262 1.40 -2.76 -16.40
N VAL A 263 0.42 -1.88 -16.26
CA VAL A 263 -0.70 -2.02 -15.32
C VAL A 263 -2.01 -2.42 -16.02
N LYS A 264 -2.85 -3.14 -15.28
CA LYS A 264 -4.23 -3.46 -15.64
C LYS A 264 -5.13 -3.22 -14.43
N ILE A 265 -5.30 -1.95 -14.07
CA ILE A 265 -6.10 -1.55 -12.91
C ILE A 265 -7.54 -1.34 -13.36
N GLU A 266 -8.47 -2.04 -12.72
CA GLU A 266 -9.90 -1.93 -12.97
C GLU A 266 -10.61 -1.68 -11.65
N GLY A 267 -11.28 -0.54 -11.54
CA GLY A 267 -12.07 -0.15 -10.38
C GLY A 267 -13.25 0.74 -10.79
N SER A 268 -14.20 0.90 -9.87
CA SER A 268 -15.33 1.81 -10.02
C SER A 268 -15.33 2.92 -8.97
N GLY A 269 -14.30 2.97 -8.13
CA GLY A 269 -14.14 3.90 -7.02
C GLY A 269 -13.53 5.23 -7.47
N GLY A 270 -12.92 5.93 -6.53
CA GLY A 270 -12.11 7.11 -6.84
C GLY A 270 -10.62 6.78 -6.77
N TYR A 271 -9.81 7.56 -7.47
CA TYR A 271 -8.35 7.59 -7.35
C TYR A 271 -7.59 6.37 -7.86
N GLU A 272 -8.19 5.55 -8.73
CA GLU A 272 -7.48 4.43 -9.35
C GLU A 272 -6.20 4.91 -10.07
N ALA A 273 -5.07 4.38 -9.61
CA ALA A 273 -3.73 4.68 -10.11
C ALA A 273 -2.72 3.68 -9.51
N PRO A 274 -1.55 3.47 -10.14
CA PRO A 274 -0.49 2.63 -9.56
C PRO A 274 -0.13 3.04 -8.12
N PHE A 275 -0.13 4.35 -7.83
CA PHE A 275 -0.07 4.90 -6.48
C PHE A 275 -1.41 5.57 -6.17
N CYS A 276 -2.31 4.82 -5.56
CA CYS A 276 -3.67 5.29 -5.25
C CYS A 276 -3.65 6.49 -4.30
N ASN A 277 -2.84 6.43 -3.24
CA ASN A 277 -2.78 7.47 -2.21
C ASN A 277 -1.35 7.69 -1.72
N VAL A 278 -0.86 8.93 -1.81
CA VAL A 278 0.49 9.31 -1.37
C VAL A 278 0.50 10.50 -0.40
N ASN A 279 1.48 10.50 0.50
CA ASN A 279 1.74 11.54 1.48
C ASN A 279 3.25 11.58 1.80
N ASN A 280 3.95 12.64 1.35
CA ASN A 280 5.41 12.80 1.46
C ASN A 280 6.21 11.81 0.61
N ALA A 281 5.63 11.35 -0.51
CA ALA A 281 6.28 10.39 -1.38
C ALA A 281 7.14 11.05 -2.48
N THR A 282 8.15 10.32 -2.94
CA THR A 282 8.88 10.61 -4.17
C THR A 282 8.73 9.46 -5.14
N ILE A 283 8.24 9.72 -6.35
CA ILE A 283 8.12 8.73 -7.43
C ILE A 283 8.96 9.24 -8.60
N ARG A 284 9.94 8.46 -9.04
CA ARG A 284 10.86 8.90 -10.08
C ARG A 284 11.26 7.82 -11.05
N ASN A 285 11.74 8.24 -12.23
CA ASN A 285 12.31 7.38 -13.25
C ASN A 285 11.38 6.23 -13.68
N LEU A 286 10.07 6.40 -13.53
CA LEU A 286 9.09 5.34 -13.73
C LEU A 286 8.38 5.55 -15.05
N LYS A 287 8.24 4.48 -15.83
CA LYS A 287 7.37 4.48 -17.00
C LYS A 287 6.13 3.63 -16.72
N VAL A 288 4.94 4.21 -16.82
CA VAL A 288 3.67 3.48 -16.68
C VAL A 288 3.03 3.26 -18.04
N THR A 289 2.64 2.01 -18.34
CA THR A 289 1.88 1.62 -19.53
C THR A 289 0.65 0.79 -19.14
N GLY A 290 -0.15 0.38 -20.13
CA GLY A 290 -1.29 -0.50 -19.92
C GLY A 290 -2.61 0.26 -19.79
N THR A 291 -3.53 -0.24 -18.98
CA THR A 291 -4.89 0.28 -18.85
C THR A 291 -5.27 0.53 -17.40
N ILE A 292 -5.91 1.67 -17.16
CA ILE A 292 -6.42 2.06 -15.85
C ILE A 292 -7.87 2.49 -16.06
N THR A 293 -8.80 1.80 -15.42
CA THR A 293 -10.22 2.13 -15.43
C THR A 293 -10.64 2.47 -14.01
N GLY A 294 -11.25 3.64 -13.82
CA GLY A 294 -11.63 4.13 -12.51
C GLY A 294 -12.75 5.16 -12.57
N GLY A 295 -13.24 5.59 -11.41
CA GLY A 295 -14.24 6.64 -11.33
C GLY A 295 -13.59 8.01 -11.21
N MET A 296 -13.89 8.72 -10.12
CA MET A 296 -13.46 10.11 -9.92
C MET A 296 -11.96 10.19 -9.69
N HIS A 297 -11.27 11.18 -10.29
CA HIS A 297 -9.82 11.40 -10.04
C HIS A 297 -8.89 10.24 -10.41
N CYS A 298 -9.37 9.29 -11.23
CA CYS A 298 -8.54 8.26 -11.84
C CYS A 298 -7.35 8.87 -12.60
N SER A 299 -6.18 8.24 -12.51
CA SER A 299 -4.95 8.80 -13.07
C SER A 299 -3.91 7.76 -13.47
N GLY A 300 -2.93 8.20 -14.26
CA GLY A 300 -1.90 7.33 -14.79
C GLY A 300 -0.74 6.99 -13.84
N MET A 301 -0.60 7.70 -12.72
CA MET A 301 0.50 7.44 -11.78
C MET A 301 0.09 7.65 -10.32
N VAL A 302 -0.40 8.84 -9.96
CA VAL A 302 -0.77 9.19 -8.57
C VAL A 302 -2.23 9.62 -8.49
N GLY A 303 -3.06 8.82 -7.84
CA GLY A 303 -4.50 9.06 -7.70
C GLY A 303 -4.80 10.25 -6.80
N LEU A 304 -4.43 10.12 -5.53
CA LEU A 304 -4.69 11.11 -4.48
C LEU A 304 -3.40 11.54 -3.77
N ILE A 305 -3.27 12.85 -3.56
CA ILE A 305 -2.27 13.46 -2.69
C ILE A 305 -2.98 14.14 -1.51
N TRP A 306 -2.67 13.71 -0.29
CA TRP A 306 -3.38 14.10 0.93
C TRP A 306 -2.53 14.92 1.92
N ASP A 307 -3.20 15.69 2.78
CA ASP A 307 -2.73 16.32 4.04
C ASP A 307 -1.35 16.99 4.08
N LYS A 308 -1.29 18.28 3.71
CA LYS A 308 -0.15 19.22 3.87
C LYS A 308 1.22 18.60 3.58
N SER A 309 1.25 17.69 2.62
CA SER A 309 2.41 16.85 2.33
C SER A 309 3.26 17.46 1.22
N ILE A 310 4.52 17.03 1.16
CA ILE A 310 5.49 17.45 0.14
C ILE A 310 5.77 16.28 -0.78
N ASN A 311 5.28 16.32 -2.02
CA ASN A 311 5.37 15.19 -2.94
C ASN A 311 6.16 15.58 -4.19
N THR A 312 6.96 14.63 -4.67
CA THR A 312 7.78 14.83 -5.86
C THR A 312 7.51 13.71 -6.87
N ILE A 313 7.12 14.08 -8.08
CA ILE A 313 7.07 13.18 -9.22
C ILE A 313 8.05 13.69 -10.26
N GLU A 314 9.07 12.91 -10.61
CA GLU A 314 10.14 13.38 -11.51
C GLU A 314 10.64 12.36 -12.52
N ASN A 315 11.07 12.84 -13.69
CA ASN A 315 11.74 12.03 -14.71
C ASN A 315 10.92 10.80 -15.17
N SER A 316 9.59 10.90 -15.10
CA SER A 316 8.68 9.77 -15.29
C SER A 316 7.80 9.94 -16.53
N VAL A 317 7.31 8.82 -17.06
CA VAL A 317 6.49 8.77 -18.28
C VAL A 317 5.20 8.02 -18.00
N VAL A 318 4.06 8.57 -18.44
CA VAL A 318 2.80 7.82 -18.51
C VAL A 318 2.37 7.70 -19.96
N ALA A 319 2.26 6.47 -20.43
CA ALA A 319 1.75 6.10 -21.75
C ALA A 319 0.55 5.13 -21.66
N ALA A 320 -0.10 5.04 -20.50
CA ALA A 320 -1.27 4.21 -20.26
C ALA A 320 -2.56 4.81 -20.86
N THR A 321 -3.55 3.97 -21.10
CA THR A 321 -4.93 4.38 -21.39
C THR A 321 -5.71 4.49 -20.09
N ILE A 322 -6.21 5.68 -19.78
CA ILE A 322 -6.97 6.02 -18.59
C ILE A 322 -8.43 6.18 -19.00
N THR A 323 -9.30 5.31 -18.51
CA THR A 323 -10.75 5.36 -18.77
C THR A 323 -11.47 5.76 -17.49
N THR A 324 -12.20 6.87 -17.53
CA THR A 324 -13.00 7.35 -16.41
C THR A 324 -14.44 7.60 -16.85
N THR A 325 -15.38 7.39 -15.93
CA THR A 325 -16.80 7.72 -16.10
C THR A 325 -17.21 8.96 -15.30
N SER A 326 -16.27 9.60 -14.60
CA SER A 326 -16.55 10.62 -13.59
C SER A 326 -15.77 11.92 -13.80
N SER A 327 -15.87 12.82 -12.83
CA SER A 327 -15.31 14.16 -12.87
C SER A 327 -13.82 14.17 -12.56
N HIS A 328 -13.07 14.89 -13.37
CA HIS A 328 -11.65 15.23 -13.22
C HIS A 328 -10.70 14.04 -13.19
N CYS A 329 -9.80 13.96 -14.17
CA CYS A 329 -8.77 12.93 -14.23
C CYS A 329 -7.43 13.54 -14.61
N GLY A 330 -6.34 12.83 -14.31
CA GLY A 330 -4.98 13.31 -14.54
C GLY A 330 -4.13 12.26 -15.22
N GLY A 331 -3.33 12.63 -16.21
CA GLY A 331 -2.39 11.70 -16.81
C GLY A 331 -1.25 11.33 -15.85
N ILE A 332 -0.74 12.28 -15.05
CA ILE A 332 0.27 12.00 -14.00
C ILE A 332 -0.36 12.01 -12.61
N VAL A 333 -1.01 13.09 -12.21
CA VAL A 333 -1.62 13.25 -10.88
C VAL A 333 -3.12 13.47 -11.03
N GLY A 334 -3.97 12.67 -10.37
CA GLY A 334 -5.43 12.76 -10.42
C GLY A 334 -6.02 13.88 -9.57
N HIS A 335 -5.69 13.88 -8.29
CA HIS A 335 -6.19 14.85 -7.31
C HIS A 335 -5.12 15.19 -6.29
N ALA A 336 -4.91 16.49 -6.07
CA ALA A 336 -4.12 16.99 -4.96
C ALA A 336 -4.97 17.89 -4.06
N TYR A 337 -5.07 17.51 -2.79
CA TYR A 337 -5.72 18.32 -1.76
C TYR A 337 -4.77 19.45 -1.32
N THR A 338 -4.83 19.84 -0.05
CA THR A 338 -3.82 20.75 0.52
C THR A 338 -2.45 20.10 0.52
N SER A 339 -1.55 20.48 -0.39
CA SER A 339 -0.20 19.88 -0.52
C SER A 339 0.76 20.78 -1.29
N ASP A 340 2.06 20.61 -1.04
CA ASP A 340 3.11 21.10 -1.93
C ASP A 340 3.53 19.94 -2.84
N THR A 341 3.24 20.04 -4.14
CA THR A 341 3.54 18.96 -5.08
C THR A 341 4.30 19.51 -6.26
N THR A 342 5.42 18.85 -6.58
CA THR A 342 6.23 19.16 -7.76
C THR A 342 6.18 17.99 -8.74
N VAL A 343 5.73 18.28 -9.97
CA VAL A 343 5.87 17.37 -11.11
C VAL A 343 6.94 17.97 -12.02
N SER A 344 8.02 17.24 -12.26
CA SER A 344 9.16 17.75 -13.03
C SER A 344 9.74 16.78 -14.05
N ASN A 345 10.11 17.26 -15.24
CA ASN A 345 10.67 16.42 -16.30
C ASN A 345 9.79 15.19 -16.64
N CYS A 346 8.47 15.34 -16.56
CA CYS A 346 7.54 14.24 -16.83
C CYS A 346 6.92 14.34 -18.22
N LEU A 347 6.61 13.19 -18.82
CA LEU A 347 5.92 13.06 -20.09
C LEU A 347 4.57 12.35 -19.89
N PHE A 348 3.48 12.97 -20.33
CA PHE A 348 2.24 12.25 -20.60
C PHE A 348 2.10 12.03 -22.12
N SER A 349 2.00 10.78 -22.54
CA SER A 349 1.78 10.38 -23.94
C SER A 349 0.73 9.28 -24.07
N GLY A 350 -0.12 9.13 -23.06
CA GLY A 350 -1.19 8.14 -23.00
C GLY A 350 -2.49 8.65 -23.62
N GLU A 351 -3.58 7.97 -23.31
CA GLU A 351 -4.93 8.40 -23.70
C GLU A 351 -5.80 8.58 -22.46
N ILE A 352 -6.59 9.66 -22.42
CA ILE A 352 -7.67 9.82 -21.45
C ILE A 352 -9.02 9.70 -22.16
N LYS A 353 -9.91 8.87 -21.61
CA LYS A 353 -11.24 8.58 -22.14
C LYS A 353 -12.35 8.89 -21.14
N GLY A 354 -13.42 9.52 -21.60
CA GLY A 354 -14.72 9.57 -20.88
C GLY A 354 -14.84 10.59 -19.74
N ALA A 355 -13.84 11.45 -19.54
CA ALA A 355 -13.87 12.46 -18.48
C ALA A 355 -15.07 13.42 -18.62
N THR A 356 -15.99 13.40 -17.65
CA THR A 356 -17.25 14.15 -17.75
C THR A 356 -17.12 15.62 -17.38
N SER A 357 -16.02 16.01 -16.73
CA SER A 357 -15.68 17.39 -16.39
C SER A 357 -14.39 17.82 -17.11
N THR A 358 -13.22 17.84 -16.43
CA THR A 358 -11.95 18.24 -17.05
C THR A 358 -10.95 17.09 -17.08
N ALA A 359 -10.41 16.75 -18.24
CA ALA A 359 -9.27 15.86 -18.37
C ALA A 359 -7.97 16.66 -18.35
N CYS A 360 -7.03 16.29 -17.49
CA CYS A 360 -5.71 16.91 -17.43
C CYS A 360 -4.64 15.91 -17.85
N GLY A 361 -3.68 16.31 -18.68
CA GLY A 361 -2.59 15.42 -19.10
C GLY A 361 -1.51 15.27 -18.05
N ILE A 362 -1.19 16.35 -17.31
CA ILE A 362 -0.17 16.30 -16.25
C ILE A 362 -0.83 16.34 -14.89
N TYR A 363 -1.41 17.47 -14.52
CA TYR A 363 -1.86 17.71 -13.17
C TYR A 363 -3.37 17.86 -13.11
N GLY A 364 -4.05 16.94 -12.46
CA GLY A 364 -5.50 16.88 -12.34
C GLY A 364 -6.06 17.97 -11.44
N TRP A 365 -7.07 17.61 -10.65
CA TRP A 365 -7.77 18.56 -9.80
C TRP A 365 -6.89 18.99 -8.62
N CYS A 366 -6.79 20.30 -8.35
CA CYS A 366 -6.22 20.79 -7.11
C CYS A 366 -7.06 21.91 -6.49
N HIS A 367 -7.18 21.91 -5.15
CA HIS A 367 -7.99 22.88 -4.41
C HIS A 367 -7.48 23.14 -2.98
N TYR A 368 -8.08 24.14 -2.32
CA TYR A 368 -7.78 24.65 -0.97
C TYR A 368 -6.50 25.49 -0.84
N SER A 369 -5.32 24.87 -0.70
CA SER A 369 -4.06 25.60 -0.44
C SER A 369 -2.82 24.74 -0.72
N GLY A 370 -1.66 25.36 -0.87
CA GLY A 370 -0.40 24.66 -1.17
C GLY A 370 0.18 25.09 -2.52
N THR A 371 1.38 24.60 -2.81
CA THR A 371 2.17 24.96 -3.98
C THR A 371 2.19 23.81 -4.96
N HIS A 372 1.46 23.94 -6.07
CA HIS A 372 1.46 22.95 -7.14
C HIS A 372 2.34 23.45 -8.27
N THR A 373 3.41 22.72 -8.60
CA THR A 373 4.39 23.14 -9.61
C THR A 373 4.51 22.06 -10.68
N VAL A 374 4.34 22.47 -11.93
CA VAL A 374 4.62 21.65 -13.12
C VAL A 374 5.78 22.29 -13.84
N SER A 375 6.92 21.61 -13.88
CA SER A 375 8.17 22.16 -14.40
C SER A 375 8.82 21.26 -15.44
N ASN A 376 9.27 21.82 -16.57
CA ASN A 376 9.95 21.05 -17.62
C ASN A 376 9.15 19.82 -18.09
N CYS A 377 7.81 19.86 -18.06
CA CYS A 377 6.97 18.73 -18.43
C CYS A 377 6.48 18.85 -19.87
N LEU A 378 6.17 17.71 -20.47
CA LEU A 378 5.66 17.60 -21.82
C LEU A 378 4.35 16.83 -21.82
N GLU A 379 3.32 17.42 -22.41
CA GLU A 379 2.03 16.80 -22.65
C GLU A 379 1.89 16.48 -24.15
N ASN A 380 1.64 15.21 -24.46
CA ASN A 380 1.51 14.65 -25.79
C ASN A 380 0.48 13.50 -25.81
N GLY A 381 -0.55 13.61 -24.99
CA GLY A 381 -1.61 12.63 -24.87
C GLY A 381 -2.75 12.86 -25.85
N THR A 382 -3.66 11.90 -25.88
CA THR A 382 -4.90 11.98 -26.66
C THR A 382 -6.11 11.98 -25.74
N TYR A 383 -7.14 12.73 -26.10
CA TYR A 383 -8.36 12.89 -25.31
C TYR A 383 -9.58 12.48 -26.13
N THR A 384 -10.31 11.48 -25.66
CA THR A 384 -11.46 10.92 -26.37
C THR A 384 -12.69 11.02 -25.48
N GLU A 385 -13.80 11.58 -26.00
CA GLU A 385 -15.06 11.69 -25.26
C GLU A 385 -14.96 12.46 -23.92
N CYS A 386 -14.05 13.44 -23.85
CA CYS A 386 -13.90 14.32 -22.70
C CYS A 386 -14.72 15.61 -22.86
N SER A 387 -15.44 16.02 -21.82
CA SER A 387 -16.24 17.26 -21.81
C SER A 387 -15.39 18.54 -21.77
N GLY A 388 -14.20 18.47 -21.19
CA GLY A 388 -13.26 19.58 -21.03
C GLY A 388 -11.83 19.06 -20.91
N ILE A 389 -10.85 19.86 -21.31
CA ILE A 389 -9.45 19.47 -21.36
C ILE A 389 -8.58 20.63 -20.83
N ASP A 390 -7.70 20.34 -19.89
CA ASP A 390 -6.71 21.26 -19.32
C ASP A 390 -5.35 20.55 -19.23
N PRO A 391 -4.56 20.54 -20.31
CA PRO A 391 -3.47 19.57 -20.49
C PRO A 391 -2.39 19.62 -19.40
N LEU A 392 -2.02 20.81 -18.94
CA LEU A 392 -0.94 20.98 -17.94
C LEU A 392 -1.47 21.08 -16.51
N GLY A 393 -2.70 21.52 -16.33
CA GLY A 393 -3.45 21.25 -15.11
C GLY A 393 -4.41 22.31 -14.64
N HIS A 394 -5.33 21.89 -13.77
CA HIS A 394 -6.54 22.62 -13.43
C HIS A 394 -6.68 22.90 -11.92
N GLY A 395 -6.48 24.16 -11.52
CA GLY A 395 -6.63 24.59 -10.12
C GLY A 395 -7.93 25.33 -9.85
N ILE A 396 -8.69 24.90 -8.84
CA ILE A 396 -9.86 25.64 -8.34
C ILE A 396 -9.50 26.38 -7.05
N GLY A 397 -9.43 27.71 -7.14
CA GLY A 397 -9.08 28.56 -6.00
C GLY A 397 -7.60 28.53 -5.62
N VAL A 398 -6.78 27.76 -6.35
CA VAL A 398 -5.31 27.68 -6.26
C VAL A 398 -4.71 27.83 -7.66
N THR A 399 -3.44 28.24 -7.75
CA THR A 399 -2.71 28.36 -9.02
C THR A 399 -1.74 27.20 -9.17
N VAL A 400 -1.78 26.53 -10.33
CA VAL A 400 -0.72 25.60 -10.73
C VAL A 400 0.39 26.41 -11.40
N ASN A 401 1.58 26.38 -10.82
CA ASN A 401 2.75 27.08 -11.33
C ASN A 401 3.35 26.30 -12.50
N ILE A 402 3.00 26.70 -13.72
CA ILE A 402 3.53 26.11 -14.94
C ILE A 402 4.85 26.80 -15.31
N ILE A 403 5.94 26.03 -15.33
CA ILE A 403 7.30 26.51 -15.61
C ILE A 403 7.87 25.67 -16.75
N ASN A 404 8.32 26.31 -17.84
CA ASN A 404 9.02 25.64 -18.94
C ASN A 404 8.34 24.33 -19.42
N SER A 405 7.02 24.29 -19.47
CA SER A 405 6.25 23.08 -19.78
C SER A 405 5.37 23.29 -21.01
N TYR A 406 5.25 22.24 -21.82
CA TYR A 406 4.76 22.34 -23.20
C TYR A 406 3.70 21.29 -23.52
N LYS A 407 2.83 21.61 -24.48
CA LYS A 407 1.85 20.69 -25.07
C LYS A 407 2.08 20.53 -26.58
N TYR A 408 1.95 19.31 -27.11
CA TYR A 408 2.12 19.04 -28.54
C TYR A 408 0.97 19.60 -29.38
N THR A 409 -0.26 19.41 -28.91
CA THR A 409 -1.47 19.86 -29.58
C THR A 409 -2.17 20.94 -28.76
N ASP A 410 -2.74 21.94 -29.44
CA ASP A 410 -3.51 22.99 -28.79
C ASP A 410 -4.92 22.49 -28.47
N VAL A 411 -5.04 21.71 -27.39
CA VAL A 411 -6.28 21.04 -26.96
C VAL A 411 -6.88 21.63 -25.67
N GLY A 412 -6.41 22.80 -25.22
CA GLY A 412 -6.94 23.48 -24.02
C GLY A 412 -6.29 24.86 -23.78
N ASP A 413 -6.65 25.55 -22.69
CA ASP A 413 -6.33 26.97 -22.50
C ASP A 413 -4.99 27.27 -21.77
N THR A 414 -4.29 26.25 -21.27
CA THR A 414 -3.05 26.39 -20.48
C THR A 414 -1.80 25.96 -21.26
N GLY A 415 -0.63 26.51 -20.92
CA GLY A 415 0.67 26.08 -21.46
C GLY A 415 1.09 26.66 -22.81
N SER A 416 2.36 26.45 -23.17
CA SER A 416 2.92 26.81 -24.48
C SER A 416 2.82 25.63 -25.45
N VAL A 417 2.37 25.87 -26.68
CA VAL A 417 2.33 24.84 -27.73
C VAL A 417 3.72 24.69 -28.36
N VAL A 418 4.17 23.45 -28.55
CA VAL A 418 5.47 23.14 -29.17
C VAL A 418 5.56 23.67 -30.61
N GLY A 419 4.47 23.62 -31.38
CA GLY A 419 4.43 24.09 -32.78
C GLY A 419 5.20 23.15 -33.72
N GLU A 420 6.00 23.70 -34.64
CA GLU A 420 6.81 22.91 -35.60
C GLU A 420 8.25 22.63 -35.14
N MET A 421 8.52 22.66 -33.83
CA MET A 421 9.85 22.31 -33.31
C MET A 421 10.24 20.88 -33.68
N THR A 422 11.46 20.70 -34.13
CA THR A 422 12.10 19.38 -34.25
C THR A 422 12.33 18.76 -32.85
N PRO A 423 12.50 17.44 -32.74
CA PRO A 423 12.83 16.80 -31.46
C PRO A 423 14.04 17.41 -30.75
N ASP A 424 15.09 17.77 -31.49
CA ASP A 424 16.30 18.40 -30.95
C ASP A 424 16.03 19.80 -30.39
N GLU A 425 15.23 20.61 -31.09
CA GLU A 425 14.82 21.93 -30.61
C GLU A 425 13.95 21.82 -29.35
N LEU A 426 13.01 20.88 -29.33
CA LEU A 426 12.14 20.65 -28.18
C LEU A 426 12.92 20.17 -26.95
N ALA A 427 13.84 19.21 -27.12
CA ALA A 427 14.70 18.75 -26.04
C ALA A 427 15.58 19.89 -25.49
N ALA A 428 16.13 20.76 -26.36
CA ALA A 428 16.93 21.90 -25.93
C ALA A 428 16.14 22.93 -25.10
N VAL A 429 14.85 23.11 -25.41
CA VAL A 429 13.95 24.02 -24.69
C VAL A 429 13.53 23.41 -23.35
N LEU A 430 13.19 22.12 -23.31
CA LEU A 430 12.88 21.39 -22.07
C LEU A 430 14.10 21.30 -21.13
N GLY A 431 15.31 21.36 -21.69
CA GLY A 431 16.55 21.54 -20.95
C GLY A 431 17.25 20.22 -20.59
N SER A 432 18.14 20.27 -19.59
CA SER A 432 19.07 19.18 -19.27
C SER A 432 18.43 17.90 -18.74
N GLY A 433 17.13 17.90 -18.45
CA GLY A 433 16.37 16.72 -18.02
C GLY A 433 15.85 15.87 -19.19
N TRP A 434 16.12 16.23 -20.44
CA TRP A 434 15.51 15.62 -21.62
C TRP A 434 16.55 15.23 -22.68
N LYS A 435 16.28 14.13 -23.38
CA LYS A 435 17.08 13.66 -24.51
C LYS A 435 16.19 13.30 -25.70
N VAL A 436 16.79 13.24 -26.88
CA VAL A 436 16.16 12.64 -28.06
C VAL A 436 16.59 11.18 -28.15
N GLU A 437 15.62 10.27 -28.18
CA GLU A 437 15.82 8.83 -28.33
C GLU A 437 14.80 8.31 -29.36
N ASP A 438 15.26 7.59 -30.38
CA ASP A 438 14.42 7.08 -31.47
C ASP A 438 13.51 8.14 -32.13
N SER A 439 14.06 9.34 -32.35
CA SER A 439 13.33 10.51 -32.89
C SER A 439 12.17 11.00 -32.01
N LYS A 440 12.12 10.57 -30.74
CA LYS A 440 11.16 11.04 -29.72
C LYS A 440 11.90 11.77 -28.61
N VAL A 441 11.22 12.74 -28.00
CA VAL A 441 11.74 13.48 -26.85
C VAL A 441 11.28 12.78 -25.58
N VAL A 442 12.23 12.33 -24.76
CA VAL A 442 11.97 11.56 -23.55
C VAL A 442 12.77 12.11 -22.36
N PRO A 443 12.27 11.97 -21.12
CA PRO A 443 13.04 12.31 -19.94
C PRO A 443 14.34 11.51 -19.85
N ILE A 444 15.39 12.13 -19.31
CA ILE A 444 16.62 11.42 -18.93
C ILE A 444 16.36 10.72 -17.61
N VAL A 445 16.52 9.39 -17.61
CA VAL A 445 16.54 8.58 -16.39
C VAL A 445 17.76 8.97 -15.57
N ILE A 446 17.53 9.37 -14.32
CA ILE A 446 18.59 9.66 -13.37
C ILE A 446 18.79 8.43 -12.51
N TYR A 447 19.76 7.59 -12.88
CA TYR A 447 20.10 6.42 -12.10
C TYR A 447 20.64 6.85 -10.74
N SER A 448 19.88 6.51 -9.71
CA SER A 448 20.33 6.47 -8.33
C SER A 448 21.40 5.39 -8.20
N THR A 449 22.56 5.76 -7.66
CA THR A 449 23.59 4.79 -7.31
C THR A 449 23.22 4.20 -5.96
N TYR A 450 22.49 3.08 -5.97
CA TYR A 450 22.35 2.26 -4.77
C TYR A 450 23.54 1.29 -4.70
N PRO A 451 24.20 1.17 -3.55
CA PRO A 451 25.22 0.15 -3.35
C PRO A 451 24.61 -1.23 -3.64
N ALA A 452 25.09 -1.94 -4.66
CA ALA A 452 24.66 -3.31 -4.92
C ALA A 452 25.46 -4.23 -3.98
N TYR A 453 24.77 -4.99 -3.14
CA TYR A 453 25.43 -5.91 -2.22
C TYR A 453 24.57 -7.16 -1.96
N THR A 454 25.24 -8.28 -1.70
CA THR A 454 24.61 -9.53 -1.27
C THR A 454 24.87 -9.68 0.23
N LEU A 455 23.81 -9.81 1.03
CA LEU A 455 23.97 -9.89 2.49
C LEU A 455 24.82 -11.10 2.88
N GLY A 456 25.83 -10.88 3.72
CA GLY A 456 26.77 -11.91 4.16
C GLY A 456 27.88 -12.28 3.19
N ASP A 457 27.84 -11.80 1.93
CA ASP A 457 28.94 -11.89 0.96
C ASP A 457 29.63 -10.53 0.92
N VAL A 458 30.66 -10.37 1.75
CA VAL A 458 31.32 -9.08 1.98
C VAL A 458 32.51 -8.86 1.06
N ASN A 459 32.90 -9.90 0.31
CA ASN A 459 33.99 -9.84 -0.66
C ASN A 459 33.51 -9.84 -2.12
N ASP A 460 32.19 -9.95 -2.35
CA ASP A 460 31.53 -9.94 -3.66
C ASP A 460 32.04 -11.08 -4.57
N ASP A 461 32.23 -12.27 -4.00
CA ASP A 461 32.66 -13.47 -4.74
C ASP A 461 31.52 -14.46 -5.08
N GLU A 462 30.29 -14.01 -4.87
CA GLU A 462 29.02 -14.72 -5.05
C GLU A 462 28.83 -15.90 -4.08
N LYS A 463 29.58 -15.94 -2.97
CA LYS A 463 29.48 -16.98 -1.95
C LYS A 463 29.42 -16.36 -0.57
N ILE A 464 28.67 -17.03 0.31
CA ILE A 464 28.64 -16.73 1.73
C ILE A 464 29.37 -17.86 2.43
N ASP A 465 30.63 -17.61 2.82
CA ASP A 465 31.49 -18.62 3.40
C ASP A 465 32.34 -18.14 4.59
N ALA A 466 33.33 -18.95 4.98
CA ALA A 466 34.19 -18.64 6.12
C ALA A 466 35.10 -17.42 5.88
N VAL A 467 35.38 -17.06 4.62
CA VAL A 467 36.14 -15.87 4.23
C VAL A 467 35.35 -14.63 4.62
N ASP A 468 34.05 -14.58 4.36
CA ASP A 468 33.17 -13.47 4.72
C ASP A 468 33.13 -13.24 6.23
N ALA A 469 32.87 -14.30 6.99
CA ALA A 469 32.88 -14.25 8.44
C ALA A 469 34.23 -13.75 9.00
N SER A 470 35.34 -14.17 8.39
CA SER A 470 36.67 -13.73 8.81
C SER A 470 36.95 -12.26 8.49
N SER A 471 36.41 -11.76 7.37
CA SER A 471 36.47 -10.35 6.98
C SER A 471 35.69 -9.48 7.95
N VAL A 472 34.47 -9.89 8.33
CA VAL A 472 33.65 -9.20 9.34
C VAL A 472 34.34 -9.16 10.70
N LEU A 473 34.95 -10.26 11.16
CA LEU A 473 35.74 -10.26 12.40
C LEU A 473 36.95 -9.33 12.33
N THR A 474 37.61 -9.27 11.17
CA THR A 474 38.76 -8.38 10.96
C THR A 474 38.33 -6.92 11.04
N TYR A 475 37.22 -6.56 10.36
CA TYR A 475 36.60 -5.25 10.46
C TYR A 475 36.29 -4.90 11.93
N TYR A 476 35.56 -5.77 12.63
CA TYR A 476 35.17 -5.56 14.02
C TYR A 476 36.38 -5.39 14.95
N ALA A 477 37.44 -6.20 14.78
CA ALA A 477 38.67 -6.10 15.57
C ALA A 477 39.40 -4.77 15.34
N ASN A 478 39.42 -4.27 14.10
CA ASN A 478 40.01 -2.99 13.77
C ASN A 478 39.22 -1.84 14.40
N ILE A 479 37.90 -1.79 14.20
CA ILE A 479 37.04 -0.74 14.78
C ILE A 479 37.11 -0.75 16.31
N SER A 480 37.07 -1.93 16.94
CA SER A 480 37.18 -2.08 18.41
C SER A 480 38.52 -1.62 18.98
N THR A 481 39.56 -1.53 18.15
CA THR A 481 40.89 -1.04 18.54
C THR A 481 41.18 0.38 18.05
N ASN A 482 40.14 1.15 17.68
CA ASN A 482 40.23 2.50 17.12
C ASN A 482 41.11 2.58 15.87
N LYS A 483 41.08 1.54 15.04
CA LYS A 483 41.68 1.53 13.69
C LYS A 483 40.58 1.62 12.65
N ASP A 484 40.97 1.96 11.43
CA ASP A 484 40.05 1.94 10.29
C ASP A 484 39.67 0.49 9.93
N GLY A 485 38.40 0.26 9.61
CA GLY A 485 37.84 -1.06 9.34
C GLY A 485 38.06 -1.55 7.91
N GLU A 486 38.47 -0.66 7.00
CA GLU A 486 38.73 -0.92 5.56
C GLU A 486 37.51 -1.31 4.70
N PHE A 487 36.33 -1.58 5.29
CA PHE A 487 35.10 -1.79 4.52
C PHE A 487 34.60 -0.48 3.89
N ASN A 488 34.20 -0.55 2.62
CA ASN A 488 33.40 0.48 1.97
C ASN A 488 31.93 0.41 2.47
N ASP A 489 31.06 1.28 1.96
CA ASP A 489 29.67 1.32 2.43
C ASP A 489 28.84 0.10 1.99
N GLU A 490 29.09 -0.48 0.81
CA GLU A 490 28.48 -1.75 0.35
C GLU A 490 28.85 -2.92 1.28
N GLN A 491 30.12 -3.03 1.62
CA GLN A 491 30.63 -4.09 2.48
C GLN A 491 30.13 -3.95 3.90
N LYS A 492 29.92 -2.73 4.40
CA LYS A 492 29.28 -2.50 5.71
C LYS A 492 27.83 -2.97 5.71
N LEU A 493 27.10 -2.70 4.62
CA LEU A 493 25.71 -3.14 4.46
C LEU A 493 25.63 -4.67 4.33
N SER A 494 26.52 -5.29 3.55
CA SER A 494 26.64 -6.75 3.45
C SER A 494 27.01 -7.42 4.78
N ALA A 495 27.86 -6.77 5.58
CA ALA A 495 28.37 -7.33 6.83
C ALA A 495 27.37 -7.33 7.99
N ASN A 496 26.39 -6.43 8.02
CA ASN A 496 25.41 -6.28 9.11
C ASN A 496 24.23 -7.25 8.91
N VAL A 497 24.50 -8.56 9.07
CA VAL A 497 23.54 -9.62 8.71
C VAL A 497 22.40 -9.79 9.71
N ASN A 498 22.54 -9.28 10.93
CA ASN A 498 21.49 -9.32 11.97
C ASN A 498 20.65 -8.02 12.04
N ASN A 499 21.02 -7.02 11.25
CA ASN A 499 20.40 -5.71 11.19
C ASN A 499 20.27 -4.96 12.53
N ASP A 500 21.31 -4.99 13.37
CA ASP A 500 21.33 -4.25 14.65
C ASP A 500 22.11 -2.91 14.59
N GLU A 501 22.40 -2.47 13.36
CA GLU A 501 23.21 -1.30 13.00
C GLU A 501 24.69 -1.39 13.45
N LYS A 502 25.13 -2.55 13.92
CA LYS A 502 26.53 -2.81 14.28
C LYS A 502 27.09 -3.88 13.35
N ILE A 503 28.41 -3.86 13.24
CA ILE A 503 29.16 -4.89 12.54
C ILE A 503 30.12 -5.48 13.55
N ASP A 504 29.73 -6.61 14.13
CA ASP A 504 30.46 -7.22 15.23
C ASP A 504 30.60 -8.74 15.13
N ALA A 505 31.01 -9.36 16.23
CA ALA A 505 31.24 -10.80 16.28
C ALA A 505 29.94 -11.62 16.12
N VAL A 506 28.76 -11.02 16.37
CA VAL A 506 27.45 -11.64 16.15
C VAL A 506 27.23 -11.82 14.66
N ASP A 507 27.49 -10.81 13.84
CA ASP A 507 27.35 -10.88 12.39
C ASP A 507 28.23 -11.96 11.77
N ALA A 508 29.50 -11.98 12.14
CA ALA A 508 30.42 -13.02 11.69
C ALA A 508 29.98 -14.42 12.11
N SER A 509 29.39 -14.55 13.31
CA SER A 509 28.88 -15.82 13.80
C SER A 509 27.63 -16.26 13.03
N CYS A 510 26.78 -15.32 12.64
CA CYS A 510 25.62 -15.55 11.77
C CYS A 510 26.04 -16.04 10.39
N ILE A 511 26.98 -15.34 9.74
CA ILE A 511 27.56 -15.74 8.44
C ILE A 511 28.15 -17.14 8.50
N LEU A 512 29.01 -17.41 9.50
CA LEU A 512 29.65 -18.72 9.63
C LEU A 512 28.65 -19.83 9.90
N SER A 513 27.63 -19.55 10.70
CA SER A 513 26.58 -20.51 11.01
C SER A 513 25.67 -20.78 9.80
N TYR A 514 25.39 -19.76 8.99
CA TYR A 514 24.65 -19.91 7.75
C TYR A 514 25.45 -20.74 6.74
N TYR A 515 26.74 -20.46 6.56
CA TYR A 515 27.64 -21.27 5.74
C TYR A 515 27.65 -22.76 6.17
N ALA A 516 27.67 -23.02 7.47
CA ALA A 516 27.57 -24.39 7.98
C ALA A 516 26.20 -25.04 7.66
N TYR A 517 25.11 -24.28 7.76
CA TYR A 517 23.77 -24.73 7.40
C TYR A 517 23.65 -25.07 5.91
N THR A 518 24.05 -24.18 5.02
CA THR A 518 23.99 -24.40 3.56
C THR A 518 24.86 -25.57 3.12
N SER A 519 25.97 -25.80 3.81
CA SER A 519 26.88 -26.92 3.53
C SER A 519 26.37 -28.28 4.03
N THR A 520 25.37 -28.32 4.92
CA THR A 520 24.94 -29.55 5.60
C THR A 520 23.46 -29.89 5.46
N THR A 521 22.63 -28.92 5.09
CA THR A 521 21.18 -29.11 4.94
C THR A 521 20.86 -30.05 3.77
N LYS A 522 19.76 -30.81 3.93
CA LYS A 522 19.16 -31.64 2.88
C LYS A 522 17.81 -31.09 2.40
N GLU A 523 17.37 -30.01 3.02
CA GLU A 523 16.18 -29.25 2.67
C GLU A 523 16.58 -28.14 1.70
N ASP A 524 15.58 -27.46 1.13
CA ASP A 524 15.82 -26.29 0.30
C ASP A 524 16.51 -25.18 1.12
N ILE A 525 17.49 -24.51 0.52
CA ILE A 525 18.28 -23.48 1.18
C ILE A 525 17.44 -22.20 1.26
N ILE A 526 17.18 -21.74 2.48
CA ILE A 526 16.61 -20.42 2.77
C ILE A 526 17.70 -19.34 2.72
N SER A 527 17.34 -18.05 2.59
CA SER A 527 18.32 -16.95 2.58
C SER A 527 18.99 -16.74 3.96
N ILE A 528 20.10 -15.98 3.99
CA ILE A 528 20.78 -15.65 5.25
C ILE A 528 19.89 -14.77 6.14
N GLU A 529 19.09 -13.85 5.59
CA GLU A 529 18.13 -13.05 6.35
C GLU A 529 17.13 -13.95 7.09
N GLU A 530 16.56 -14.93 6.38
CA GLU A 530 15.57 -15.83 6.96
C GLU A 530 16.20 -16.78 7.99
N TYR A 531 17.42 -17.24 7.72
CA TYR A 531 18.19 -18.07 8.66
C TYR A 531 18.48 -17.34 9.96
N VAL A 532 18.90 -16.07 9.90
CA VAL A 532 19.21 -15.26 11.08
C VAL A 532 17.95 -14.98 11.90
N LYS A 533 16.79 -14.70 11.26
CA LYS A 533 15.51 -14.48 11.96
C LYS A 533 14.96 -15.71 12.70
N LYS A 534 15.33 -16.93 12.27
CA LYS A 534 14.90 -18.19 12.89
C LYS A 534 15.69 -18.57 14.15
N LYS A 535 16.80 -17.89 14.43
CA LYS A 535 17.65 -18.11 15.60
C LYS A 535 17.31 -17.17 16.74
#